data_AF-Q0Q023-F1
#
_entry.id   AF-Q0Q023-F1
#
_cell.length_a   1.000
_cell.length_b   1.000
_cell.length_c   1.000
_cell.angle_alpha   90.00
_cell.angle_beta   90.00
_cell.angle_gamma   90.00
#
_symmetry.space_group_name_H-M   'P 1'
#
loop_
_entity.id
_entity.type
_entity.pdbx_description
1 polymer ?
#
loop_
_entity_poly.entity_id
_entity_poly.type
_entity_poly.pdbx_seq_one_letter_code
_entity_poly.pdbx_strand_id
1 'polypeptide(L)'
;VIFDKKSSGLTKILDNDEPLYVSNAVQKVVIEVTEEGVESSTGTGVGIMMYSDPATAAKRFRADRPFLFVVTGADRATLLIGVYRGVEA
;
A
#
# COMPACT_ATOMS: atom_id res chain seq x y z
N VAL A 1 22.95 -11.58 -13.94
CA VAL A 1 21.63 -11.19 -13.35
C VAL A 1 20.57 -12.12 -13.93
N ILE A 2 19.52 -12.48 -13.19
CA ILE A 2 18.59 -13.56 -13.62
C ILE A 2 17.87 -13.31 -14.95
N PHE A 3 17.85 -12.07 -15.44
CA PHE A 3 17.25 -11.67 -16.72
C PHE A 3 18.21 -11.75 -17.92
N ASP A 4 19.51 -12.06 -17.71
CA ASP A 4 20.47 -12.21 -18.81
C ASP A 4 20.44 -13.64 -19.37
N LYS A 5 20.12 -13.76 -20.67
CA LYS A 5 20.09 -15.05 -21.39
C LYS A 5 21.43 -15.80 -21.36
N LYS A 6 22.56 -15.09 -21.37
CA LYS A 6 23.91 -15.68 -21.40
C LYS A 6 24.48 -15.93 -20.00
N SER A 7 24.02 -15.17 -18.98
CA SER A 7 24.63 -15.15 -17.65
C SER A 7 23.64 -15.10 -16.48
N SER A 8 22.52 -15.81 -16.59
CA SER A 8 21.47 -15.84 -15.55
C SER A 8 21.90 -16.52 -14.25
N GLY A 9 22.74 -17.55 -14.34
CA GLY A 9 23.15 -18.40 -13.22
C GLY A 9 22.08 -19.36 -12.70
N LEU A 10 20.97 -19.57 -13.42
CA LEU A 10 19.83 -20.40 -12.99
C LEU A 10 20.04 -21.91 -13.21
N THR A 11 21.14 -22.46 -12.69
CA THR A 11 21.56 -23.86 -12.95
C THR A 11 20.86 -24.92 -12.11
N LYS A 12 20.04 -24.52 -11.12
CA LYS A 12 19.38 -25.45 -10.19
C LYS A 12 17.86 -25.48 -10.33
N ILE A 13 17.32 -24.94 -11.42
CA ILE A 13 15.88 -24.96 -11.72
C ILE A 13 15.51 -26.14 -12.63
N LEU A 14 16.43 -26.54 -13.51
CA LEU A 14 16.29 -27.70 -14.40
C LEU A 14 17.24 -28.82 -13.94
N ASP A 15 16.87 -30.07 -14.21
CA ASP A 15 17.73 -31.24 -13.98
C ASP A 15 18.71 -31.49 -15.15
N ASN A 16 18.91 -30.49 -16.01
CA ASN A 16 19.79 -30.55 -17.18
C ASN A 16 20.59 -29.24 -17.34
N ASP A 17 21.53 -29.23 -18.28
CA ASP A 17 22.43 -28.09 -18.53
C ASP A 17 21.87 -27.06 -19.53
N GLU A 18 20.55 -27.02 -19.76
CA GLU A 18 19.97 -26.05 -20.69
C GLU A 18 20.06 -24.62 -20.13
N PRO A 19 20.46 -23.62 -20.96
CA PRO A 19 20.48 -22.23 -20.53
C PRO A 19 19.07 -21.69 -20.23
N LEU A 20 18.81 -21.35 -18.97
CA LEU A 20 17.54 -20.78 -18.50
C LEU A 20 17.72 -19.32 -18.06
N TYR A 21 16.74 -18.45 -18.30
CA TYR A 21 16.75 -17.06 -17.80
C TYR A 21 15.32 -16.55 -17.64
N VAL A 22 15.12 -15.52 -16.82
CA VAL A 22 13.82 -14.85 -16.68
C VAL A 22 13.65 -13.88 -17.85
N SER A 23 12.64 -14.10 -18.69
CA SER A 23 12.36 -13.20 -19.82
C SER A 23 11.62 -11.93 -19.38
N ASN A 24 10.63 -12.06 -18.49
CA ASN A 24 9.82 -10.97 -17.96
C ASN A 24 9.36 -11.28 -16.54
N ALA A 25 9.19 -10.24 -15.73
CA ALA A 25 8.49 -10.30 -14.45
C ALA A 25 7.42 -9.19 -14.45
N VAL A 26 6.16 -9.58 -14.32
CA VAL A 26 5.02 -8.64 -14.42
C VAL A 26 4.32 -8.58 -13.07
N GLN A 27 4.15 -7.37 -12.53
CA GLN A 27 3.41 -7.11 -11.31
C GLN A 27 2.22 -6.19 -11.62
N LYS A 28 1.00 -6.64 -11.32
CA LYS A 28 -0.22 -5.84 -11.44
C LYS A 28 -0.84 -5.68 -10.06
N VAL A 29 -1.11 -4.43 -9.66
CA VAL A 29 -1.72 -4.08 -8.39
C VAL A 29 -2.90 -3.15 -8.64
N VAL A 30 -4.02 -3.42 -7.99
CA VAL A 30 -5.22 -2.57 -8.00
C VAL A 30 -5.53 -2.19 -6.57
N ILE A 31 -5.77 -0.90 -6.33
CA ILE A 31 -6.17 -0.37 -5.03
C ILE A 31 -7.48 0.36 -5.24
N GLU A 32 -8.46 0.00 -4.45
CA GLU A 32 -9.74 0.69 -4.38
C GLU A 32 -9.89 1.20 -2.94
N VAL A 33 -10.10 2.50 -2.79
CA VAL A 33 -10.34 3.13 -1.50
C VAL A 33 -11.78 3.62 -1.51
N THR A 34 -12.63 2.97 -0.73
CA THR A 34 -14.04 3.34 -0.55
C THR A 34 -14.29 3.74 0.89
N GLU A 35 -15.42 4.39 1.13
CA GLU A 35 -15.87 4.75 2.48
C GLU A 35 -16.34 3.52 3.28
N GLU A 36 -16.60 2.40 2.60
CA GLU A 36 -17.22 1.20 3.18
C GLU A 36 -16.27 0.33 4.02
N GLY A 37 -14.98 0.68 4.09
CA GLY A 37 -13.91 -0.17 4.63
C GLY A 37 -13.95 -0.54 6.13
N VAL A 38 -15.05 -0.28 6.86
CA VAL A 38 -15.31 -0.70 8.24
C VAL A 38 -16.81 -0.96 8.54
N GLU A 39 -17.77 -0.67 7.66
CA GLU A 39 -19.22 -0.66 7.96
C GLU A 39 -19.54 0.09 9.27
N SER A 40 -19.73 1.42 9.27
CA SER A 40 -20.52 2.08 10.34
C SER A 40 -20.18 1.66 11.81
N SER A 41 -18.91 1.39 12.12
CA SER A 41 -18.48 0.85 13.41
C SER A 41 -17.52 1.85 14.08
N THR A 42 -17.99 2.99 14.56
CA THR A 42 -18.67 3.06 15.86
C THR A 42 -19.57 4.30 15.91
N GLY A 43 -20.87 4.13 15.65
CA GLY A 43 -21.86 5.03 16.23
C GLY A 43 -21.99 4.73 17.72
N THR A 44 -21.32 5.51 18.58
CA THR A 44 -21.54 5.81 20.02
C THR A 44 -20.18 6.07 20.70
N GLY A 45 -19.87 7.28 21.17
CA GLY A 45 -20.31 7.86 22.45
C GLY A 45 -19.12 7.81 23.43
N VAL A 46 -18.60 8.90 24.01
CA VAL A 46 -19.06 9.66 25.20
C VAL A 46 -18.06 10.83 25.34
N GLY A 47 -18.41 12.06 25.76
CA GLY A 47 -19.63 12.52 26.39
C GLY A 47 -19.64 14.03 26.61
N ILE A 48 -20.81 14.48 27.08
CA ILE A 48 -21.05 15.67 27.89
C ILE A 48 -20.51 16.98 27.29
N MET A 49 -21.42 17.91 26.98
CA MET A 49 -21.11 19.33 26.87
C MET A 49 -20.54 19.84 28.20
N MET A 50 -19.26 19.59 28.46
CA MET A 50 -18.50 20.34 29.45
C MET A 50 -18.10 21.65 28.77
N TYR A 51 -18.90 22.68 29.03
CA TYR A 51 -18.45 24.05 28.91
C TYR A 51 -17.10 24.15 29.65
N SER A 52 -16.08 24.66 28.97
CA SER A 52 -14.68 24.81 29.41
C SER A 52 -13.77 23.56 29.37
N ASP A 53 -13.39 23.15 28.16
CA ASP A 53 -12.04 22.63 27.92
C ASP A 53 -11.53 23.11 26.54
N PRO A 54 -10.47 23.94 26.45
CA PRO A 54 -9.78 24.24 25.20
C PRO A 54 -8.78 23.13 24.80
N ALA A 55 -8.83 21.94 25.41
CA ALA A 55 -7.96 20.84 25.06
C ALA A 55 -8.40 20.14 23.77
N THR A 56 -7.58 20.39 22.74
CA THR A 56 -7.42 19.56 21.54
C THR A 56 -8.55 19.64 20.51
N ALA A 57 -8.66 20.79 19.84
CA ALA A 57 -9.22 20.79 18.49
C ALA A 57 -8.47 19.73 17.66
N ALA A 58 -9.18 18.67 17.26
CA ALA A 58 -8.61 17.60 16.45
C ALA A 58 -7.86 18.20 15.25
N LYS A 59 -6.61 17.76 15.03
CA LYS A 59 -5.81 18.23 13.90
C LYS A 59 -6.56 17.87 12.61
N ARG A 60 -6.92 18.88 11.82
CA ARG A 60 -7.56 18.67 10.52
C ARG A 60 -6.52 18.13 9.53
N PHE A 61 -6.78 16.96 8.97
CA PHE A 61 -6.02 16.40 7.87
C PHE A 61 -6.83 16.53 6.58
N ARG A 62 -6.23 17.15 5.55
CA ARG A 62 -6.80 17.27 4.21
C ARG A 62 -5.82 16.68 3.21
N ALA A 63 -6.25 15.64 2.50
CA ALA A 63 -5.49 14.99 1.43
C ALA A 63 -5.91 15.54 0.05
N ASP A 64 -5.87 16.87 -0.09
CA ASP A 64 -6.33 17.63 -1.27
C ASP A 64 -5.20 17.99 -2.25
N ARG A 65 -4.05 17.31 -2.13
CA ARG A 65 -2.86 17.46 -2.97
C ARG A 65 -2.09 16.14 -3.01
N PRO A 66 -1.12 15.95 -3.93
CA PRO A 66 -0.39 14.70 -4.03
C PRO A 66 0.17 14.20 -2.69
N PHE A 67 -0.03 12.92 -2.40
CA PHE A 67 0.38 12.30 -1.14
C PHE A 67 0.95 10.90 -1.35
N LEU A 68 1.80 10.48 -0.42
CA LEU A 68 2.29 9.11 -0.30
C LEU A 68 1.29 8.30 0.52
N PHE A 69 1.00 7.07 0.10
CA PHE A 69 0.30 6.09 0.92
C PHE A 69 1.14 4.83 1.07
N VAL A 70 0.97 4.15 2.21
CA VAL A 70 1.62 2.89 2.53
C VAL A 70 0.57 1.95 3.10
N VAL A 71 0.47 0.74 2.55
CA VAL A 71 -0.32 -0.35 3.12
C VAL A 71 0.63 -1.24 3.91
N THR A 72 0.37 -1.40 5.20
CA THR A 72 1.20 -2.21 6.09
C THR A 72 0.45 -3.43 6.58
N GLY A 73 1.16 -4.55 6.74
CA GLY A 73 0.67 -5.75 7.42
C GLY A 73 0.54 -5.54 8.93
N ALA A 74 -0.08 -6.51 9.60
CA ALA A 74 -0.24 -6.50 11.06
C ALA A 74 1.11 -6.49 11.81
N ASP A 75 2.16 -7.00 11.18
CA ASP A 75 3.55 -7.02 11.63
C ASP A 75 4.33 -5.74 11.30
N ARG A 76 3.65 -4.72 10.76
CA ARG A 76 4.23 -3.47 10.24
C ARG A 76 5.09 -3.65 8.99
N ALA A 77 5.07 -4.82 8.35
CA ALA A 77 5.72 -4.99 7.06
C ALA A 77 5.05 -4.10 6.01
N THR A 78 5.85 -3.43 5.17
CA THR A 78 5.33 -2.68 4.03
C THR A 78 4.87 -3.67 2.96
N LEU A 79 3.56 -3.72 2.71
CA LEU A 79 2.97 -4.55 1.65
C LEU A 79 2.93 -3.79 0.33
N LEU A 80 2.60 -2.48 0.40
CA LEU A 80 2.50 -1.63 -0.77
C LEU A 80 2.87 -0.20 -0.43
N ILE A 81 3.53 0.46 -1.37
CA ILE A 81 3.83 1.90 -1.32
C ILE A 81 3.43 2.52 -2.65
N GLY A 82 2.81 3.69 -2.59
CA GLY A 82 2.43 4.40 -3.80
C GLY A 82 2.22 5.88 -3.57
N VAL A 83 2.13 6.62 -4.67
CA VAL A 83 1.89 8.05 -4.67
C VAL A 83 0.57 8.30 -5.38
N TYR A 84 -0.37 8.94 -4.69
CA TYR A 84 -1.56 9.49 -5.30
C TYR A 84 -1.26 10.89 -5.80
N ARG A 85 -1.50 11.16 -7.09
CA ARG A 85 -1.24 12.47 -7.72
C ARG A 85 -2.51 13.26 -8.04
N GLY A 86 -3.68 12.73 -7.72
CA GLY A 86 -4.98 13.26 -8.18
C GLY A 86 -5.57 12.42 -9.30
N VAL A 87 -6.84 12.67 -9.61
CA VAL A 87 -7.48 12.17 -10.84
C VAL A 87 -7.07 13.12 -11.96
N GLU A 88 -6.39 12.63 -13.00
CA GLU A 88 -6.28 13.38 -14.25
C GLU A 88 -7.69 13.50 -14.83
N ALA A 89 -8.15 14.74 -15.01
CA ALA A 89 -9.43 15.05 -15.64
C ALA A 89 -9.38 14.78 -17.15
#